data_AF-V6HD72-F1
#
_entry.id   AF-V6HD72-F1
#
_cell.length_a   1.000
_cell.length_b   1.000
_cell.length_c   1.000
_cell.angle_alpha   90.00
_cell.angle_beta   90.00
_cell.angle_gamma   90.00
#
_symmetry.space_group_name_H-M   'P 1'
#
loop_
_entity.id
_entity.type
_entity.pdbx_description
1 polymer ?
#
loop_
_entity_poly.entity_id
_entity_poly.type
_entity_poly.pdbx_seq_one_letter_code
_entity_poly.pdbx_strand_id
1 'polypeptide(L)'
;MTAIALAQGKKISFRNKEDTVCPVCNEVHQRESMFQGGGRLIAGRLTQELRRLYEKNKKFGRVSPNDYVLNVCPRCLYTAFPKDWSSLDIDENTKLRESAETRRKNIELIFGPLDFYQDRNLVLGTASYLLAIECYQSRKVNVAPTPKKAVCAVRGAWYFDDMHAEFPEIGFDRIRDLLYQKAAGWYTETMEIMQSGSEPVDAASYLLGPDTDKNWGFDGVIYLSAYLTMKFKDELASDPQSKLNLLVRAKRTLSRLYGSGKASKSKPSVIIDMAKELYDEYNKIIDEMGGEK
;
A
#
# COMPACT_ATOMS: atom_id res chain seq x y z
N MET A 1 23.35 32.43 25.52
CA MET A 1 24.24 31.39 24.97
C MET A 1 23.38 30.40 24.21
N THR A 2 23.65 30.30 22.92
CA THR A 2 22.85 29.68 21.86
C THR A 2 22.83 28.16 21.98
N ALA A 3 21.66 27.60 22.26
CA ALA A 3 21.38 26.16 22.22
C ALA A 3 21.19 25.64 20.78
N ILE A 4 22.08 26.02 19.85
CA ILE A 4 22.05 25.58 18.43
C ILE A 4 23.12 24.48 18.17
N ALA A 5 23.81 23.99 19.20
CA ALA A 5 24.96 23.08 19.03
C ALA A 5 24.79 21.67 19.63
N LEU A 6 23.56 21.21 19.92
CA LEU A 6 23.33 19.87 20.50
C LEU A 6 22.20 19.12 19.79
N ALA A 7 22.41 18.79 18.51
CA ALA A 7 21.97 17.57 17.81
C ALA A 7 22.11 17.74 16.29
N GLN A 8 23.34 17.68 15.75
CA GLN A 8 23.49 17.28 14.34
C GLN A 8 23.30 15.75 14.24
N GLY A 9 22.11 15.27 14.63
CA GLY A 9 21.64 13.96 14.23
C GLY A 9 21.58 13.95 12.71
N LYS A 10 22.26 13.00 12.05
CA LYS A 10 22.26 12.94 10.59
C LYS A 10 20.80 12.76 10.13
N LYS A 11 20.31 13.70 9.30
CA LYS A 11 18.94 13.72 8.79
C LYS A 11 18.60 12.46 7.96
N ILE A 12 17.37 11.98 8.11
CA ILE A 12 16.78 10.84 7.37
C ILE A 12 16.15 11.31 6.06
N SER A 13 15.59 12.52 6.07
CA SER A 13 14.88 13.14 4.97
C SER A 13 15.26 14.62 4.81
N PHE A 14 14.80 15.21 3.72
CA PHE A 14 14.93 16.62 3.41
C PHE A 14 13.67 17.13 2.72
N ARG A 15 13.43 18.44 2.81
CA ARG A 15 12.39 19.12 2.02
C ARG A 15 12.96 19.49 0.67
N ASN A 16 12.19 19.22 -0.39
CA ASN A 16 12.58 19.57 -1.74
C ASN A 16 12.73 21.10 -1.86
N LYS A 17 13.67 21.54 -2.70
CA LYS A 17 13.90 22.97 -2.95
C LYS A 17 12.74 23.61 -3.71
N GLU A 18 12.08 22.82 -4.56
CA GLU A 18 10.94 23.25 -5.35
C GLU A 18 9.67 23.17 -4.52
N ASP A 19 8.90 24.26 -4.57
CA ASP A 19 7.61 24.32 -3.91
C ASP A 19 6.60 23.43 -4.64
N THR A 20 5.82 22.71 -3.84
CA THR A 20 4.67 21.93 -4.29
C THR A 20 3.41 22.72 -3.99
N VAL A 21 2.61 22.99 -5.02
CA VAL A 21 1.30 23.62 -4.86
C VAL A 21 0.24 22.53 -4.79
N CYS A 22 -0.61 22.57 -3.75
CA CYS A 22 -1.75 21.67 -3.66
C CYS A 22 -2.82 22.07 -4.68
N PRO A 23 -3.25 21.18 -5.59
CA PRO A 23 -4.27 21.54 -6.58
C PRO A 23 -5.66 21.73 -5.96
N VAL A 24 -5.90 21.19 -4.76
CA VAL A 24 -7.21 21.24 -4.10
C VAL A 24 -7.39 22.54 -3.30
N CYS A 25 -6.38 23.01 -2.58
CA CYS A 25 -6.50 24.20 -1.71
C CYS A 25 -5.47 25.31 -1.97
N ASN A 26 -4.62 25.14 -2.99
CA ASN A 26 -3.54 26.06 -3.37
C ASN A 26 -2.46 26.27 -2.30
N GLU A 27 -2.41 25.41 -1.28
CA GLU A 27 -1.37 25.48 -0.25
C GLU A 27 0.01 25.23 -0.87
N VAL A 28 0.93 26.16 -0.63
CA VAL A 28 2.33 26.07 -1.05
C VAL A 28 3.12 25.42 0.08
N HIS A 29 3.74 24.29 -0.21
CA HIS A 29 4.52 23.54 0.78
C HIS A 29 5.65 22.78 0.09
N GLN A 30 6.65 22.36 0.85
CA GLN A 30 7.75 21.56 0.31
C GLN A 30 7.54 20.08 0.62
N ARG A 31 7.51 19.26 -0.44
CA ARG A 31 7.45 17.82 -0.31
C ARG A 31 8.70 17.32 0.42
N GLU A 32 8.50 16.45 1.39
CA GLU A 32 9.57 15.73 2.05
C GLU A 32 9.98 14.48 1.26
N SER A 33 11.29 14.31 1.10
CA SER A 33 11.90 13.17 0.42
C SER A 33 12.92 12.51 1.35
N MET A 34 13.00 11.18 1.31
CA MET A 34 14.03 10.44 2.03
C MET A 34 15.40 10.61 1.34
N PHE A 35 16.47 10.72 2.14
CA PHE A 35 17.82 10.60 1.58
C PHE A 35 18.09 9.18 1.07
N GLN A 36 18.62 9.07 -0.14
CA GLN A 36 19.10 7.80 -0.68
C GLN A 36 20.57 7.55 -0.30
N GLY A 37 20.89 6.31 0.07
CA GLY A 37 22.26 5.87 0.35
C GLY A 37 22.83 6.24 1.74
N GLY A 38 24.16 6.07 1.87
CA GLY A 38 24.90 6.38 3.09
C GLY A 38 24.58 5.48 4.30
N GLY A 39 24.17 4.23 4.05
CA GLY A 39 23.95 3.21 5.09
C GLY A 39 22.79 3.51 6.06
N ARG A 40 21.83 4.36 5.66
CA ARG A 40 20.64 4.70 6.48
C ARG A 40 19.66 3.54 6.57
N LEU A 41 19.41 2.92 5.42
CA LEU A 41 18.44 1.86 5.25
C LEU A 41 19.14 0.51 5.41
N ILE A 42 18.66 -0.31 6.34
CA ILE A 42 19.15 -1.67 6.58
C ILE A 42 18.04 -2.62 6.16
N ALA A 43 18.20 -3.23 4.99
CA ALA A 43 17.24 -4.18 4.45
C ALA A 43 17.22 -5.46 5.28
N GLY A 44 16.05 -5.84 5.78
CA GLY A 44 15.79 -7.07 6.51
C GLY A 44 15.09 -8.12 5.64
N ARG A 45 14.35 -9.01 6.30
CA ARG A 45 13.64 -10.13 5.67
C ARG A 45 12.54 -9.68 4.70
N LEU A 46 12.35 -10.45 3.63
CA LEU A 46 11.16 -10.37 2.76
C LEU A 46 10.05 -11.23 3.38
N THR A 47 8.88 -10.65 3.61
CA THR A 47 7.72 -11.36 4.14
C THR A 47 6.95 -12.09 3.03
N GLN A 48 6.02 -12.96 3.43
CA GLN A 48 5.07 -13.57 2.49
C GLN A 48 4.14 -12.54 1.84
N GLU A 49 4.06 -11.31 2.34
CA GLU A 49 3.29 -10.24 1.72
C GLU A 49 4.11 -9.46 0.67
N LEU A 50 5.29 -9.97 0.27
CA LEU A 50 6.24 -9.28 -0.60
C LEU A 50 6.77 -7.96 -0.02
N ARG A 51 6.53 -7.70 1.28
CA ARG A 51 7.07 -6.56 2.03
C ARG A 51 8.53 -6.82 2.44
N ARG A 52 9.42 -5.88 2.12
CA ARG A 52 10.76 -5.79 2.70
C ARG A 52 10.65 -5.14 4.07
N LEU A 53 11.05 -5.87 5.11
CA LEU A 53 11.24 -5.26 6.44
C LEU A 53 12.55 -4.48 6.48
N TYR A 54 12.60 -3.46 7.34
CA TYR A 54 13.79 -2.65 7.56
C TYR A 54 14.16 -2.65 9.04
N GLU A 55 15.42 -2.97 9.31
CA GLU A 55 15.92 -3.00 10.68
C GLU A 55 16.16 -1.59 11.22
N LYS A 56 15.93 -1.41 12.53
CA LYS A 56 16.24 -0.14 13.19
C LYS A 56 17.73 0.13 13.10
N ASN A 57 18.08 1.26 12.49
CA ASN A 57 19.46 1.70 12.37
C ASN A 57 19.94 2.27 13.71
N LYS A 58 21.08 1.80 14.24
CA LYS A 58 21.64 2.31 15.50
C LYS A 58 21.86 3.83 15.52
N LYS A 59 22.13 4.42 14.35
CA LYS A 59 22.39 5.85 14.19
C LYS A 59 21.16 6.68 13.82
N PHE A 60 20.27 6.12 13.01
CA PHE A 60 19.15 6.84 12.41
C PHE A 60 17.78 6.43 12.95
N GLY A 61 17.70 5.40 13.79
CA GLY A 61 16.44 4.84 14.25
C GLY A 61 15.66 4.12 13.15
N ARG A 62 14.33 4.23 13.18
CA ARG A 62 13.43 3.67 12.15
C ARG A 62 13.57 4.50 10.87
N VAL A 63 13.86 3.83 9.76
CA VAL A 63 13.88 4.43 8.42
C VAL A 63 13.06 3.54 7.51
N SER A 64 11.97 4.06 6.93
CA SER A 64 11.11 3.32 6.01
C SER A 64 10.84 4.14 4.74
N PRO A 65 11.18 3.63 3.54
CA PRO A 65 10.93 4.36 2.29
C PRO A 65 9.44 4.62 2.03
N ASN A 66 8.58 3.74 2.53
CA ASN A 66 7.13 3.82 2.38
C ASN A 66 6.53 5.09 3.02
N ASP A 67 7.21 5.70 4.00
CA ASP A 67 6.77 6.96 4.63
C ASP A 67 6.70 8.14 3.64
N TYR A 68 7.44 8.05 2.52
CA TYR A 68 7.71 9.17 1.61
C TYR A 68 7.13 9.00 0.20
N VAL A 69 6.38 7.90 -0.02
CA VAL A 69 5.85 7.58 -1.35
C VAL A 69 4.74 8.53 -1.77
N LEU A 70 3.83 8.85 -0.85
CA LEU A 70 2.64 9.64 -1.11
C LEU A 70 2.91 11.13 -0.87
N ASN A 71 2.38 11.97 -1.75
CA ASN A 71 2.29 13.40 -1.50
C ASN A 71 1.06 13.64 -0.63
N VAL A 72 1.19 14.43 0.43
CA VAL A 72 0.08 14.83 1.31
C VAL A 72 0.11 16.35 1.46
N CYS A 73 -1.02 17.01 1.20
CA CYS A 73 -1.15 18.43 1.46
C CYS A 73 -1.29 18.65 2.98
N PRO A 74 -0.45 19.48 3.61
CA PRO A 74 -0.52 19.67 5.06
C PRO A 74 -1.80 20.40 5.51
N ARG A 75 -2.42 21.16 4.61
CA ARG A 75 -3.64 21.93 4.91
C ARG A 75 -4.93 21.14 4.71
N CYS A 76 -5.18 20.60 3.52
CA CYS A 76 -6.45 19.92 3.21
C CYS A 76 -6.37 18.39 3.22
N LEU A 77 -5.20 17.83 3.56
CA LEU A 77 -4.94 16.38 3.63
C LEU A 77 -5.21 15.62 2.32
N TYR A 78 -5.35 16.33 1.19
CA TYR A 78 -5.38 15.71 -0.13
C TYR A 78 -4.11 14.89 -0.31
N THR A 79 -4.29 13.62 -0.67
CA THR A 79 -3.21 12.65 -0.76
C THR A 79 -3.28 11.88 -2.06
N ALA A 80 -2.16 11.81 -2.78
CA ALA A 80 -2.07 11.07 -4.03
C ALA A 80 -0.64 10.59 -4.29
N PHE A 81 -0.49 9.60 -5.17
CA PHE A 81 0.80 9.26 -5.74
C PHE A 81 1.36 10.44 -6.54
N PRO A 82 2.69 10.63 -6.62
CA PRO A 82 3.28 11.80 -7.26
C PRO A 82 2.85 12.02 -8.71
N LYS A 83 2.64 10.94 -9.49
CA LYS A 83 2.17 11.04 -10.88
C LYS A 83 0.74 11.55 -11.01
N ASP A 84 -0.07 11.42 -9.97
CA ASP A 84 -1.48 11.82 -9.98
C ASP A 84 -1.75 13.12 -9.21
N TRP A 85 -0.71 13.69 -8.60
CA TRP A 85 -0.84 14.83 -7.70
C TRP A 85 -1.61 15.96 -8.37
N SER A 86 -1.12 16.39 -9.53
CA SER A 86 -1.65 17.53 -10.29
C SER A 86 -2.72 17.15 -11.34
N SER A 87 -3.14 15.88 -11.41
CA SER A 87 -4.00 15.39 -12.51
C SER A 87 -5.50 15.39 -12.17
N LEU A 88 -6.00 16.44 -11.51
CA LEU A 88 -7.40 16.54 -11.12
C LEU A 88 -8.24 17.25 -12.18
N ASP A 89 -9.40 16.70 -12.51
CA ASP A 89 -10.43 17.49 -13.19
C ASP A 89 -11.27 18.34 -12.23
N ILE A 90 -12.13 19.19 -12.79
CA ILE A 90 -12.92 20.18 -12.04
C ILE A 90 -13.88 19.51 -11.04
N ASP A 91 -14.52 18.40 -11.43
CA ASP A 91 -15.47 17.66 -10.59
C ASP A 91 -14.74 16.93 -9.45
N GLU A 92 -13.64 16.25 -9.76
CA GLU A 92 -12.78 15.63 -8.74
C GLU A 92 -12.25 16.66 -7.74
N ASN A 93 -11.79 17.82 -8.22
CA ASN A 93 -11.27 18.89 -7.37
C ASN A 93 -12.33 19.42 -6.40
N THR A 94 -13.53 19.66 -6.91
CA THR A 94 -14.67 20.16 -6.12
C THR A 94 -15.01 19.18 -5.01
N LYS A 95 -15.18 17.89 -5.33
CA LYS A 95 -15.47 16.83 -4.35
C LYS A 95 -14.37 16.70 -3.29
N LEU A 96 -13.10 16.76 -3.70
CA LEU A 96 -11.97 16.64 -2.78
C LEU A 96 -11.81 17.85 -1.86
N ARG A 97 -12.22 19.03 -2.32
CA ARG A 97 -12.25 20.27 -1.54
C ARG A 97 -13.38 20.26 -0.52
N GLU A 98 -14.59 19.90 -0.95
CA GLU A 98 -15.78 19.83 -0.07
C GLU A 98 -15.62 18.79 1.04
N SER A 99 -14.89 17.70 0.77
CA SER A 99 -14.63 16.64 1.76
C SER A 99 -13.43 16.91 2.69
N ALA A 100 -12.72 18.03 2.56
CA ALA A 100 -11.47 18.27 3.30
C ALA A 100 -11.64 18.23 4.84
N GLU A 101 -12.69 18.84 5.38
CA GLU A 101 -12.96 18.84 6.82
C GLU A 101 -13.40 17.46 7.33
N THR A 102 -14.24 16.77 6.55
CA THR A 102 -14.66 15.39 6.86
C THR A 102 -13.46 14.44 6.88
N ARG A 103 -12.56 14.56 5.90
CA ARG A 103 -11.30 13.81 5.83
C ARG A 103 -10.45 14.00 7.06
N ARG A 104 -10.27 15.26 7.48
CA ARG A 104 -9.53 15.63 8.69
C ARG A 104 -10.17 15.01 9.93
N LYS A 105 -11.47 15.21 10.12
CA LYS A 105 -12.21 14.64 11.24
C LYS A 105 -12.04 13.11 11.30
N ASN A 106 -12.21 12.41 10.19
CA ASN A 106 -12.13 10.96 10.14
C ASN A 106 -10.74 10.43 10.50
N ILE A 107 -9.68 11.05 9.99
CA ILE A 107 -8.32 10.59 10.27
C ILE A 107 -7.89 10.92 11.71
N GLU A 108 -8.34 12.05 12.25
CA GLU A 108 -8.03 12.47 13.62
C GLU A 108 -8.79 11.64 14.66
N LEU A 109 -9.91 10.99 14.31
CA LEU A 109 -10.54 9.98 15.17
C LEU A 109 -9.64 8.76 15.41
N ILE A 110 -8.70 8.48 14.50
CA ILE A 110 -7.80 7.33 14.58
C ILE A 110 -6.47 7.72 15.25
N PHE A 111 -5.91 8.86 14.86
CA PHE A 111 -4.54 9.25 15.25
C PHE A 111 -4.46 10.47 16.16
N GLY A 112 -5.59 11.14 16.44
CA GLY A 112 -5.57 12.50 16.97
C GLY A 112 -5.08 13.53 15.94
N PRO A 113 -4.84 14.79 16.35
CA PRO A 113 -4.41 15.86 15.45
C PRO A 113 -3.13 15.52 14.69
N LEU A 114 -3.14 15.73 13.37
CA LEU A 114 -2.01 15.45 12.48
C LEU A 114 -1.42 16.74 11.90
N ASP A 115 -0.08 16.81 11.90
CA ASP A 115 0.69 17.91 11.32
C ASP A 115 1.71 17.40 10.29
N PHE A 116 1.43 17.59 9.01
CA PHE A 116 2.31 17.20 7.91
C PHE A 116 3.35 18.28 7.53
N TYR A 117 3.42 19.40 8.27
CA TYR A 117 4.58 20.30 8.20
C TYR A 117 5.80 19.72 8.92
N GLN A 118 5.59 18.79 9.84
CA GLN A 118 6.64 18.08 10.54
C GLN A 118 7.24 16.97 9.69
N ASP A 119 8.46 16.56 10.05
CA ASP A 119 9.15 15.48 9.37
C ASP A 119 8.38 14.15 9.53
N ARG A 120 8.34 13.36 8.45
CA ARG A 120 7.60 12.10 8.43
C ARG A 120 8.08 11.16 9.52
N ASN A 121 7.10 10.61 10.22
CA ASN A 121 7.26 9.53 11.19
C ASN A 121 6.29 8.37 10.84
N LEU A 122 6.27 7.33 11.66
CA LEU A 122 5.38 6.18 11.45
C LEU A 122 3.91 6.61 11.37
N VAL A 123 3.43 7.47 12.29
CA VAL A 123 2.03 7.94 12.33
C VAL A 123 1.65 8.66 11.03
N LEU A 124 2.44 9.64 10.59
CA LEU A 124 2.17 10.40 9.36
C LEU A 124 2.30 9.52 8.11
N GLY A 125 3.21 8.54 8.12
CA GLY A 125 3.31 7.52 7.08
C GLY A 125 2.03 6.67 7.00
N THR A 126 1.58 6.11 8.13
CA THR A 126 0.35 5.29 8.22
C THR A 126 -0.87 6.08 7.78
N ALA A 127 -1.05 7.29 8.30
CA ALA A 127 -2.18 8.15 7.98
C ALA A 127 -2.27 8.46 6.48
N SER A 128 -1.12 8.61 5.80
CA SER A 128 -1.09 8.91 4.36
C SER A 128 -1.77 7.81 3.52
N TYR A 129 -1.68 6.54 3.92
CA TYR A 129 -2.32 5.46 3.15
C TYR A 129 -3.85 5.48 3.28
N LEU A 130 -4.39 5.78 4.46
CA LEU A 130 -5.84 5.96 4.62
C LEU A 130 -6.35 7.18 3.84
N LEU A 131 -5.64 8.31 3.95
CA LEU A 131 -5.97 9.52 3.19
C LEU A 131 -5.93 9.27 1.68
N ALA A 132 -4.96 8.51 1.20
CA ALA A 132 -4.87 8.13 -0.21
C ALA A 132 -6.07 7.29 -0.65
N ILE A 133 -6.45 6.26 0.13
CA ILE A 133 -7.62 5.43 -0.18
C ILE A 133 -8.88 6.30 -0.31
N GLU A 134 -9.12 7.20 0.64
CA GLU A 134 -10.26 8.12 0.61
C GLU A 134 -10.20 9.05 -0.62
N CYS A 135 -9.04 9.63 -0.91
CA CYS A 135 -8.88 10.50 -2.08
C CYS A 135 -9.15 9.73 -3.39
N TYR A 136 -8.62 8.51 -3.54
CA TYR A 136 -8.83 7.67 -4.73
C TYR A 136 -10.25 7.13 -4.87
N GLN A 137 -11.08 7.11 -3.81
CA GLN A 137 -12.51 6.84 -3.94
C GLN A 137 -13.24 7.94 -4.74
N SER A 138 -12.73 9.18 -4.69
CA SER A 138 -13.30 10.32 -5.43
C SER A 138 -12.70 10.50 -6.84
N ARG A 139 -11.75 9.65 -7.24
CA ARG A 139 -11.06 9.76 -8.53
C ARG A 139 -11.77 8.95 -9.60
N LYS A 140 -11.72 9.44 -10.84
CA LYS A 140 -12.30 8.77 -12.01
C LYS A 140 -11.45 7.61 -12.50
N VAL A 141 -12.08 6.72 -13.25
CA VAL A 141 -11.47 5.49 -13.79
C VAL A 141 -10.24 5.72 -14.67
N ASN A 142 -10.11 6.90 -15.29
CA ASN A 142 -9.00 7.27 -16.16
C ASN A 142 -7.63 7.30 -15.47
N VAL A 143 -7.59 7.38 -14.13
CA VAL A 143 -6.35 7.30 -13.36
C VAL A 143 -6.13 5.93 -12.72
N ALA A 144 -6.89 4.91 -13.10
CA ALA A 144 -6.77 3.58 -12.50
C ALA A 144 -6.81 3.57 -10.95
N PRO A 145 -7.87 4.13 -10.33
CA PRO A 145 -7.97 4.23 -8.87
C PRO A 145 -8.00 2.87 -8.18
N THR A 146 -8.49 1.81 -8.82
CA THR A 146 -8.65 0.49 -8.18
C THR A 146 -7.33 -0.18 -7.80
N PRO A 147 -6.35 -0.36 -8.70
CA PRO A 147 -5.03 -0.88 -8.32
C PRO A 147 -4.31 0.02 -7.31
N LYS A 148 -4.51 1.34 -7.37
CA LYS A 148 -3.90 2.30 -6.43
C LYS A 148 -4.48 2.15 -5.02
N LYS A 149 -5.80 1.96 -4.90
CA LYS A 149 -6.46 1.62 -3.63
C LYS A 149 -5.95 0.29 -3.08
N ALA A 150 -5.78 -0.74 -3.92
CA ALA A 150 -5.25 -2.03 -3.49
C ALA A 150 -3.84 -1.91 -2.86
N VAL A 151 -2.94 -1.17 -3.53
CA VAL A 151 -1.57 -0.94 -3.06
C VAL A 151 -1.54 -0.09 -1.79
N CYS A 152 -2.36 0.96 -1.72
CA CYS A 152 -2.47 1.75 -0.49
C CYS A 152 -3.07 0.92 0.67
N ALA A 153 -4.00 0.01 0.40
CA ALA A 153 -4.60 -0.84 1.41
C ALA A 153 -3.60 -1.83 2.00
N VAL A 154 -2.83 -2.54 1.16
CA VAL A 154 -1.82 -3.49 1.67
C VAL A 154 -0.68 -2.77 2.40
N ARG A 155 -0.20 -1.63 1.89
CA ARG A 155 0.83 -0.83 2.57
C ARG A 155 0.31 -0.19 3.85
N GLY A 156 -0.95 0.23 3.86
CA GLY A 156 -1.63 0.70 5.05
C GLY A 156 -1.72 -0.40 6.10
N ALA A 157 -2.13 -1.62 5.73
CA ALA A 157 -2.20 -2.75 6.64
C ALA A 157 -0.84 -3.05 7.29
N TRP A 158 0.24 -3.07 6.51
CA TRP A 158 1.61 -3.20 7.03
C TRP A 158 1.98 -2.17 8.08
N TYR A 159 1.56 -0.93 7.86
CA TYR A 159 1.85 0.19 8.74
C TYR A 159 0.97 0.19 9.99
N PHE A 160 -0.27 -0.29 9.88
CA PHE A 160 -1.11 -0.55 11.05
C PHE A 160 -0.59 -1.72 11.88
N ASP A 161 0.03 -2.71 11.26
CA ASP A 161 0.75 -3.78 11.98
C ASP A 161 1.98 -3.22 12.71
N ASP A 162 2.78 -2.36 12.07
CA ASP A 162 3.89 -1.65 12.72
C ASP A 162 3.40 -0.77 13.89
N MET A 163 2.29 -0.05 13.69
CA MET A 163 1.66 0.78 14.72
C MET A 163 1.13 -0.07 15.87
N HIS A 164 0.53 -1.23 15.60
CA HIS A 164 0.09 -2.15 16.65
C HIS A 164 1.26 -2.71 17.44
N ALA A 165 2.38 -3.02 16.78
CA ALA A 165 3.59 -3.47 17.46
C ALA A 165 4.18 -2.38 18.38
N GLU A 166 4.07 -1.09 17.99
CA GLU A 166 4.54 0.04 18.81
C GLU A 166 3.53 0.48 19.88
N PHE A 167 2.24 0.32 19.61
CA PHE A 167 1.13 0.72 20.47
C PHE A 167 0.05 -0.39 20.57
N PRO A 168 0.32 -1.50 21.28
CA PRO A 168 -0.56 -2.69 21.27
C PRO A 168 -1.98 -2.43 21.77
N GLU A 169 -2.12 -1.56 22.79
CA GLU A 169 -3.39 -1.33 23.49
C GLU A 169 -4.40 -0.46 22.73
N ILE A 170 -4.03 0.14 21.59
CA ILE A 170 -4.91 1.05 20.83
C ILE A 170 -5.91 0.27 19.94
N GLY A 171 -5.59 -0.98 19.58
CA GLY A 171 -6.43 -1.80 18.70
C GLY A 171 -6.23 -1.53 17.20
N PHE A 172 -5.01 -1.18 16.79
CA PHE A 172 -4.63 -0.96 15.38
C PHE A 172 -4.70 -2.23 14.51
N ASP A 173 -4.62 -3.41 15.12
CA ASP A 173 -4.84 -4.71 14.49
C ASP A 173 -6.20 -4.82 13.78
N ARG A 174 -7.25 -4.24 14.33
CA ARG A 174 -8.58 -4.22 13.71
C ARG A 174 -8.60 -3.46 12.38
N ILE A 175 -7.89 -2.33 12.33
CA ILE A 175 -7.78 -1.52 11.11
C ILE A 175 -6.86 -2.22 10.11
N ARG A 176 -5.77 -2.83 10.57
CA ARG A 176 -4.90 -3.70 9.76
C ARG A 176 -5.73 -4.77 9.04
N ASP A 177 -6.54 -5.53 9.77
CA ASP A 177 -7.30 -6.65 9.21
C ASP A 177 -8.34 -6.17 8.21
N LEU A 178 -9.04 -5.07 8.51
CA LEU A 178 -9.96 -4.43 7.57
C LEU A 178 -9.24 -4.00 6.27
N LEU A 179 -8.04 -3.42 6.37
CA LEU A 179 -7.27 -2.99 5.21
C LEU A 179 -6.77 -4.17 4.38
N TYR A 180 -6.37 -5.28 4.99
CA TYR A 180 -6.04 -6.49 4.24
C TYR A 180 -7.25 -7.06 3.50
N GLN A 181 -8.43 -7.09 4.12
CA GLN A 181 -9.66 -7.52 3.45
C GLN A 181 -9.99 -6.62 2.25
N LYS A 182 -9.86 -5.30 2.41
CA LYS A 182 -10.02 -4.33 1.31
C LYS A 182 -8.98 -4.55 0.21
N ALA A 183 -7.73 -4.82 0.57
CA ALA A 183 -6.67 -5.14 -0.38
C ALA A 183 -7.01 -6.41 -1.17
N ALA A 184 -7.47 -7.48 -0.51
CA ALA A 184 -7.87 -8.73 -1.18
C ALA A 184 -8.98 -8.48 -2.23
N GLY A 185 -10.00 -7.71 -1.86
CA GLY A 185 -11.08 -7.31 -2.76
C GLY A 185 -10.58 -6.50 -3.96
N TRP A 186 -9.83 -5.42 -3.72
CA TRP A 186 -9.35 -4.56 -4.81
C TRP A 186 -8.27 -5.21 -5.69
N TYR A 187 -7.45 -6.11 -5.16
CA TYR A 187 -6.53 -6.90 -6.00
C TYR A 187 -7.29 -7.86 -6.90
N THR A 188 -8.35 -8.49 -6.40
CA THR A 188 -9.24 -9.33 -7.23
C THR A 188 -9.94 -8.50 -8.30
N GLU A 189 -10.49 -7.35 -7.95
CA GLU A 189 -11.11 -6.42 -8.90
C GLU A 189 -10.10 -5.92 -9.94
N THR A 190 -8.86 -5.62 -9.54
CA THR A 190 -7.77 -5.25 -10.47
C THR A 190 -7.53 -6.34 -11.52
N MET A 191 -7.57 -7.61 -11.14
CA MET A 191 -7.42 -8.74 -12.07
C MET A 191 -8.57 -8.84 -13.07
N GLU A 192 -9.79 -8.45 -12.69
CA GLU A 192 -10.97 -8.41 -13.56
C GLU A 192 -10.89 -7.21 -14.51
N ILE A 193 -10.52 -6.04 -14.00
CA ILE A 193 -10.29 -4.82 -14.78
C ILE A 193 -9.22 -5.04 -15.85
N MET A 194 -8.15 -5.79 -15.55
CA MET A 194 -7.12 -6.11 -16.54
C MET A 194 -7.61 -7.01 -17.67
N GLN A 195 -8.70 -7.75 -17.47
CA GLN A 195 -9.33 -8.56 -18.53
C GLN A 195 -10.34 -7.73 -19.32
N SER A 196 -11.10 -6.85 -18.66
CA SER A 196 -12.14 -6.04 -19.29
C SER A 196 -11.61 -4.76 -19.95
N GLY A 197 -10.49 -4.22 -19.47
CA GLY A 197 -9.95 -2.93 -19.87
C GLY A 197 -10.70 -1.72 -19.31
N SER A 198 -11.49 -1.88 -18.23
CA SER A 198 -12.35 -0.80 -17.70
C SER A 198 -11.59 0.34 -17.00
N GLU A 199 -10.34 0.13 -16.60
CA GLU A 199 -9.40 1.17 -16.14
C GLU A 199 -8.03 0.95 -16.80
N PRO A 200 -7.22 2.01 -17.01
CA PRO A 200 -5.90 1.90 -17.64
C PRO A 200 -4.84 1.41 -16.63
N VAL A 201 -4.95 0.14 -16.19
CA VAL A 201 -4.08 -0.46 -15.16
C VAL A 201 -2.59 -0.38 -15.51
N ASP A 202 -2.24 -0.47 -16.80
CA ASP A 202 -0.85 -0.35 -17.26
C ASP A 202 -0.21 1.01 -16.94
N ALA A 203 -1.02 2.08 -16.87
CA ALA A 203 -0.54 3.40 -16.43
C ALA A 203 -0.11 3.40 -14.95
N ALA A 204 -0.62 2.45 -14.15
CA ALA A 204 -0.24 2.21 -12.76
C ALA A 204 0.88 1.16 -12.60
N SER A 205 1.43 0.60 -13.69
CA SER A 205 2.49 -0.44 -13.66
C SER A 205 3.69 -0.12 -12.76
N TYR A 206 4.02 1.17 -12.62
CA TYR A 206 5.12 1.66 -11.77
C TYR A 206 4.90 1.47 -10.25
N LEU A 207 3.69 1.14 -9.81
CA LEU A 207 3.33 0.95 -8.41
C LEU A 207 2.54 -0.33 -8.13
N LEU A 208 2.30 -1.19 -9.12
CA LEU A 208 1.53 -2.43 -8.95
C LEU A 208 2.16 -3.37 -7.91
N GLY A 209 3.45 -3.18 -7.65
CA GLY A 209 4.16 -3.76 -6.54
C GLY A 209 3.80 -3.20 -5.19
N PRO A 210 3.57 -4.07 -4.22
CA PRO A 210 3.25 -3.61 -2.89
C PRO A 210 4.47 -2.99 -2.19
N ASP A 211 5.71 -3.26 -2.61
CA ASP A 211 6.92 -2.74 -1.96
C ASP A 211 7.70 -1.73 -2.83
N THR A 212 8.47 -0.87 -2.18
CA THR A 212 9.35 0.12 -2.80
C THR A 212 10.76 -0.41 -3.06
N ASP A 213 11.20 -1.46 -2.35
CA ASP A 213 12.43 -2.24 -2.62
C ASP A 213 12.34 -2.90 -3.99
N LYS A 214 11.19 -3.55 -4.26
CA LYS A 214 10.91 -4.21 -5.51
C LYS A 214 9.45 -4.09 -5.89
N ASN A 215 9.22 -3.58 -7.10
CA ASN A 215 7.87 -3.35 -7.62
C ASN A 215 7.15 -4.64 -8.03
N TRP A 216 7.77 -5.82 -8.15
CA TRP A 216 7.10 -7.10 -8.51
C TRP A 216 6.15 -7.13 -9.73
N GLY A 217 5.94 -6.00 -10.42
CA GLY A 217 4.94 -5.74 -11.43
C GLY A 217 3.59 -6.40 -11.17
N PHE A 218 3.03 -6.88 -12.26
CA PHE A 218 1.79 -7.66 -12.27
C PHE A 218 1.93 -9.01 -11.57
N ASP A 219 3.13 -9.59 -11.50
CA ASP A 219 3.32 -10.85 -10.77
C ASP A 219 3.01 -10.67 -9.28
N GLY A 220 3.36 -9.51 -8.70
CA GLY A 220 3.00 -9.15 -7.33
C GLY A 220 1.50 -9.03 -7.11
N VAL A 221 0.75 -8.49 -8.08
CA VAL A 221 -0.72 -8.38 -8.05
C VAL A 221 -1.35 -9.77 -8.00
N ILE A 222 -0.94 -10.67 -8.90
CA ILE A 222 -1.45 -12.05 -8.91
C ILE A 222 -1.14 -12.75 -7.60
N TYR A 223 0.11 -12.66 -7.15
CA TYR A 223 0.55 -13.32 -5.93
C TYR A 223 -0.22 -12.83 -4.70
N LEU A 224 -0.33 -11.50 -4.53
CA LEU A 224 -1.05 -10.93 -3.39
C LEU A 224 -2.55 -11.17 -3.42
N SER A 225 -3.15 -11.13 -4.61
CA SER A 225 -4.57 -11.49 -4.77
C SER A 225 -4.81 -12.89 -4.20
N ALA A 226 -3.98 -13.87 -4.56
CA ALA A 226 -4.09 -15.23 -4.02
C ALA A 226 -3.78 -15.29 -2.52
N TYR A 227 -2.61 -14.80 -2.09
CA TYR A 227 -2.16 -14.88 -0.70
C TYR A 227 -3.19 -14.27 0.27
N LEU A 228 -3.68 -13.06 -0.01
CA LEU A 228 -4.67 -12.39 0.83
C LEU A 228 -6.03 -13.10 0.78
N THR A 229 -6.43 -13.63 -0.38
CA THR A 229 -7.67 -14.41 -0.51
C THR A 229 -7.65 -15.66 0.37
N MET A 230 -6.52 -16.38 0.42
CA MET A 230 -6.37 -17.53 1.29
C MET A 230 -6.39 -17.14 2.78
N LYS A 231 -5.65 -16.08 3.13
CA LYS A 231 -5.51 -15.60 4.51
C LYS A 231 -6.82 -15.09 5.10
N PHE A 232 -7.65 -14.42 4.29
CA PHE A 232 -8.90 -13.78 4.72
C PHE A 232 -10.16 -14.43 4.12
N LYS A 233 -10.07 -15.72 3.75
CA LYS A 233 -11.19 -16.45 3.14
C LYS A 233 -12.45 -16.46 4.01
N ASP A 234 -12.28 -16.45 5.33
CA ASP A 234 -13.37 -16.58 6.30
C ASP A 234 -14.18 -15.30 6.41
N GLU A 235 -13.57 -14.14 6.12
CA GLU A 235 -14.22 -12.84 6.05
C GLU A 235 -14.73 -12.51 4.65
N LEU A 236 -14.13 -13.10 3.60
CA LEU A 236 -14.51 -12.87 2.21
C LEU A 236 -15.74 -13.69 1.77
N ALA A 237 -16.01 -14.82 2.43
CA ALA A 237 -17.16 -15.67 2.14
C ALA A 237 -17.71 -16.31 3.42
N SER A 238 -19.03 -16.43 3.55
CA SER A 238 -19.68 -16.93 4.76
C SER A 238 -19.81 -18.46 4.77
N ASP A 239 -20.29 -19.06 3.68
CA ASP A 239 -20.55 -20.50 3.60
C ASP A 239 -19.35 -21.30 3.04
N PRO A 240 -19.22 -22.59 3.42
CA PRO A 240 -18.09 -23.42 3.00
C PRO A 240 -17.93 -23.58 1.47
N GLN A 241 -19.03 -23.63 0.72
CA GLN A 241 -18.96 -23.83 -0.73
C GLN A 241 -18.46 -22.56 -1.43
N SER A 242 -18.91 -21.38 -0.99
CA SER A 242 -18.41 -20.11 -1.51
C SER A 242 -16.92 -19.91 -1.19
N LYS A 243 -16.48 -20.29 0.02
CA LYS A 243 -15.06 -20.30 0.40
C LYS A 243 -14.24 -21.21 -0.51
N LEU A 244 -14.71 -22.43 -0.74
CA LEU A 244 -14.04 -23.38 -1.63
C LEU A 244 -13.92 -22.82 -3.06
N ASN A 245 -15.02 -22.28 -3.61
CA ASN A 245 -15.02 -21.68 -4.96
C ASN A 245 -14.02 -20.51 -5.07
N LEU A 246 -13.95 -19.67 -4.03
CA LEU A 246 -13.01 -18.56 -3.94
C LEU A 246 -11.55 -19.05 -3.90
N LEU A 247 -11.26 -20.09 -3.12
CA LEU A 247 -9.93 -20.69 -3.06
C LEU A 247 -9.51 -21.33 -4.40
N VAL A 248 -10.40 -22.10 -5.03
CA VAL A 248 -10.15 -22.73 -6.33
C VAL A 248 -9.87 -21.69 -7.42
N ARG A 249 -10.65 -20.60 -7.45
CA ARG A 249 -10.44 -19.49 -8.39
C ARG A 249 -9.08 -18.82 -8.17
N ALA A 250 -8.72 -18.57 -6.91
CA ALA A 250 -7.45 -17.95 -6.55
C ALA A 250 -6.25 -18.84 -6.88
N LYS A 251 -6.31 -20.14 -6.54
CA LYS A 251 -5.31 -21.17 -6.92
C LYS A 251 -5.08 -21.22 -8.44
N ARG A 252 -6.16 -21.23 -9.24
CA ARG A 252 -6.06 -21.20 -10.71
C ARG A 252 -5.41 -19.92 -11.22
N THR A 253 -5.64 -18.80 -10.56
CA THR A 253 -5.01 -17.52 -10.93
C THR A 253 -3.53 -17.53 -10.58
N LEU A 254 -3.18 -18.05 -9.41
CA LEU A 254 -1.80 -18.18 -8.93
C LEU A 254 -0.91 -19.02 -9.85
N SER A 255 -1.44 -20.13 -10.40
CA SER A 255 -0.68 -21.01 -11.29
C SER A 255 -0.17 -20.33 -12.57
N ARG A 256 -0.79 -19.20 -12.97
CA ARG A 256 -0.35 -18.36 -14.09
C ARG A 256 1.03 -17.72 -13.84
N LEU A 257 1.50 -17.65 -12.59
CA LEU A 257 2.81 -17.08 -12.27
C LEU A 257 3.98 -17.94 -12.76
N TYR A 258 3.87 -19.25 -12.63
CA TYR A 258 4.97 -20.21 -12.87
C TYR A 258 4.65 -21.28 -13.92
N GLY A 259 3.51 -21.17 -14.62
CA GLY A 259 3.17 -22.02 -15.75
C GLY A 259 4.23 -22.05 -16.87
N SER A 260 4.18 -23.09 -17.69
CA SER A 260 5.15 -23.48 -18.72
C SER A 260 5.16 -22.56 -19.96
N GLY A 261 5.52 -21.28 -19.78
CA GLY A 261 5.71 -20.31 -20.87
C GLY A 261 7.10 -19.69 -20.90
N LYS A 262 7.54 -19.18 -22.06
CA LYS A 262 8.82 -18.43 -22.21
C LYS A 262 8.96 -17.26 -21.21
N ALA A 263 7.84 -16.70 -20.75
CA ALA A 263 7.79 -15.61 -19.79
C ALA A 263 8.20 -16.00 -18.35
N SER A 264 8.24 -17.29 -17.97
CA SER A 264 8.64 -17.69 -16.62
C SER A 264 10.16 -17.66 -16.40
N LYS A 265 10.96 -17.73 -17.49
CA LYS A 265 12.44 -17.76 -17.41
C LYS A 265 13.07 -16.42 -17.03
N SER A 266 12.39 -15.29 -17.25
CA SER A 266 12.88 -13.95 -16.91
C SER A 266 12.35 -13.45 -15.56
N LYS A 267 11.45 -14.20 -14.91
CA LYS A 267 10.86 -13.80 -13.64
C LYS A 267 11.83 -14.08 -12.49
N PRO A 268 11.84 -13.24 -11.44
CA PRO A 268 12.66 -13.50 -10.27
C PRO A 268 12.28 -14.83 -9.60
N SER A 269 13.26 -15.68 -9.30
CA SER A 269 13.01 -16.99 -8.68
C SER A 269 12.20 -16.89 -7.39
N VAL A 270 12.49 -15.88 -6.56
CA VAL A 270 11.84 -15.68 -5.26
C VAL A 270 10.31 -15.69 -5.33
N ILE A 271 9.70 -14.94 -6.26
CA ILE A 271 8.22 -14.91 -6.35
C ILE A 271 7.66 -16.20 -6.96
N ILE A 272 8.42 -16.89 -7.80
CA ILE A 272 8.05 -18.20 -8.33
C ILE A 272 8.03 -19.23 -7.20
N ASP A 273 9.06 -19.24 -6.35
CA ASP A 273 9.18 -20.19 -5.25
C ASP A 273 8.08 -19.95 -4.21
N MET A 274 7.84 -18.69 -3.82
CA MET A 274 6.72 -18.30 -2.97
C MET A 274 5.36 -18.70 -3.58
N ALA A 275 5.19 -18.55 -4.89
CA ALA A 275 3.94 -18.93 -5.56
C ALA A 275 3.70 -20.45 -5.58
N LYS A 276 4.76 -21.26 -5.69
CA LYS A 276 4.66 -22.72 -5.60
C LYS A 276 4.31 -23.18 -4.19
N GLU A 277 5.01 -22.62 -3.18
CA GLU A 277 4.72 -22.90 -1.76
C GLU A 277 3.25 -22.58 -1.44
N LEU A 278 2.78 -21.40 -1.85
CA LEU A 278 1.39 -20.98 -1.67
C LEU A 278 0.42 -21.92 -2.42
N TYR A 279 0.75 -22.37 -3.63
CA TYR A 279 -0.09 -23.31 -4.37
C TYR A 279 -0.23 -24.66 -3.67
N ASP A 280 0.85 -25.15 -3.04
CA ASP A 280 0.82 -26.38 -2.26
C ASP A 280 -0.02 -26.23 -0.98
N GLU A 281 -0.01 -25.06 -0.35
CA GLU A 281 -0.92 -24.73 0.76
C GLU A 281 -2.39 -24.72 0.30
N TYR A 282 -2.66 -24.15 -0.87
CA TYR A 282 -4.00 -24.21 -1.49
C TYR A 282 -4.48 -25.65 -1.70
N ASN A 283 -3.62 -26.55 -2.21
CA ASN A 283 -4.00 -27.95 -2.40
C ASN A 283 -4.46 -28.59 -1.09
N LYS A 284 -3.68 -28.43 -0.02
CA LYS A 284 -4.01 -28.99 1.30
C LYS A 284 -5.36 -28.48 1.81
N ILE A 285 -5.57 -27.16 1.77
CA ILE A 285 -6.81 -26.55 2.26
C ILE A 285 -8.02 -26.98 1.41
N ILE A 286 -7.88 -27.03 0.09
CA ILE A 286 -8.97 -27.44 -0.82
C ILE A 286 -9.33 -28.91 -0.59
N ASP A 287 -8.35 -29.79 -0.42
CA ASP A 287 -8.56 -31.21 -0.15
C ASP A 287 -9.27 -31.41 1.20
N GLU A 288 -8.86 -30.67 2.25
CA GLU A 288 -9.52 -30.65 3.56
C GLU A 288 -10.98 -30.15 3.48
N MET A 289 -11.29 -29.28 2.51
CA MET A 289 -12.64 -28.74 2.27
C MET A 289 -13.51 -29.59 1.33
N GLY A 290 -13.04 -30.77 0.92
CA GLY A 290 -13.81 -31.71 0.08
C GLY A 290 -13.45 -31.71 -1.41
N GLY A 291 -12.33 -31.08 -1.78
CA GLY A 291 -11.72 -31.14 -3.11
C GLY A 291 -12.38 -30.27 -4.19
N GLU A 292 -11.76 -30.23 -5.37
CA GLU A 292 -12.35 -29.63 -6.57
C GLU A 292 -13.45 -30.58 -7.11
N LYS A 293 -14.70 -30.11 -7.15
CA LYS A 293 -15.82 -30.83 -7.78
C LYS A 293 -15.96 -30.44 -9.25
#